data_AF-A0A816BSN7-F1
#
_entry.id   AF-A0A816BSN7-F1
#
_cell.length_a   1.000
_cell.length_b   1.000
_cell.length_c   1.000
_cell.angle_alpha   90.00
_cell.angle_beta   90.00
_cell.angle_gamma   90.00
#
_symmetry.space_group_name_H-M   'P 1'
#
loop_
_entity.id
_entity.type
_entity.pdbx_description
1 polymer ?
#
loop_
_entity_poly.entity_id
_entity_poly.type
_entity_poly.pdbx_seq_one_letter_code
_entity_poly.pdbx_strand_id
1 'polypeptide(L)'
;MASQATNLSSALASLTEAEESLRELSSSDFNQVKSFAKPPLACLSIFECVGILLEPSKQTWEWTDDKKLIAVGHNQFLKRLFDLDKDHINQKQITKLNSILDQYECQPKELKNISQLCFTLGKWLRAILLYTKQQQQTQ
;
A
#
# COMPACT_ATOMS: atom_id res chain seq x y z
N MET A 1 3.29 30.70 -4.41
CA MET A 1 2.62 29.71 -5.30
C MET A 1 3.56 28.64 -5.88
N ALA A 2 4.89 28.80 -5.87
CA ALA A 2 5.83 27.79 -6.40
C ALA A 2 5.96 26.52 -5.54
N SER A 3 5.67 26.56 -4.24
CA SER A 3 5.89 25.42 -3.33
C SER A 3 4.89 24.28 -3.49
N GLN A 4 3.67 24.56 -3.99
CA GLN A 4 2.56 23.60 -4.03
C GLN A 4 2.67 22.64 -5.23
N ALA A 5 3.06 23.15 -6.40
CA ALA A 5 3.25 22.34 -7.60
C ALA A 5 4.40 21.34 -7.43
N THR A 6 5.47 21.74 -6.74
CA THR A 6 6.64 20.88 -6.50
C THR A 6 6.31 19.70 -5.59
N ASN A 7 5.49 19.91 -4.56
CA ASN A 7 5.13 18.84 -3.63
C ASN A 7 4.23 17.80 -4.29
N LEU A 8 3.21 18.24 -5.04
CA LEU A 8 2.35 17.34 -5.81
C LEU A 8 3.14 16.59 -6.88
N SER A 9 4.04 17.26 -7.60
CA SER A 9 4.90 16.61 -8.61
C SER A 9 5.80 15.55 -7.99
N SER A 10 6.38 15.81 -6.81
CA SER A 10 7.21 14.84 -6.09
C SER A 10 6.41 13.63 -5.61
N ALA A 11 5.19 13.87 -5.12
CA ALA A 11 4.29 12.80 -4.70
C ALA A 11 3.83 11.92 -5.88
N LEU A 12 3.48 12.54 -7.01
CA LEU A 12 3.13 11.84 -8.25
C LEU A 12 4.30 11.01 -8.79
N ALA A 13 5.52 11.53 -8.74
CA ALA A 13 6.71 10.78 -9.12
C ALA A 13 6.91 9.54 -8.23
N SER A 14 6.79 9.71 -6.92
CA SER A 14 6.89 8.60 -5.95
C SER A 14 5.80 7.54 -6.18
N LEU A 15 4.60 8.00 -6.54
CA LEU A 15 3.46 7.14 -6.83
C LEU A 15 3.69 6.35 -8.12
N THR A 16 4.14 7.01 -9.18
CA THR A 16 4.50 6.37 -10.45
C THR A 16 5.58 5.31 -10.25
N GLU A 17 6.65 5.64 -9.53
CA GLU A 17 7.75 4.71 -9.26
C GLU A 17 7.28 3.47 -8.46
N ALA A 18 6.37 3.66 -7.51
CA ALA A 18 5.79 2.56 -6.75
C ALA A 18 4.82 1.73 -7.60
N GLU A 19 4.03 2.36 -8.47
CA GLU A 19 3.14 1.70 -9.43
C GLU A 19 3.93 0.88 -10.46
N GLU A 20 5.07 1.37 -10.94
CA GLU A 20 5.99 0.59 -11.78
C GLU A 20 6.55 -0.61 -11.04
N SER A 21 7.04 -0.40 -9.81
CA SER A 21 7.52 -1.50 -8.96
C SER A 21 6.44 -2.57 -8.72
N LEU A 22 5.17 -2.16 -8.64
CA LEU A 22 4.03 -3.07 -8.52
C LEU A 22 3.80 -3.88 -9.80
N ARG A 23 4.02 -3.30 -10.98
CA ARG A 23 3.93 -4.01 -12.27
C ARG A 23 5.06 -5.01 -12.47
N GLU A 24 6.22 -4.77 -11.86
CA GLU A 24 7.35 -5.71 -11.88
C GLU A 24 7.15 -6.94 -10.97
N LEU A 25 6.13 -6.92 -10.10
CA LEU A 25 5.85 -8.05 -9.22
C LEU A 25 5.44 -9.29 -10.01
N SER A 26 6.10 -10.40 -9.68
CA SER A 26 5.87 -11.69 -10.33
C SER A 26 4.88 -12.53 -9.55
N SER A 27 4.34 -13.57 -10.19
CA SER A 27 3.48 -14.54 -9.49
C SER A 27 4.20 -15.26 -8.33
N SER A 28 5.53 -15.33 -8.37
CA SER A 28 6.36 -15.91 -7.30
C SER A 28 6.27 -15.10 -6.00
N ASP A 29 6.25 -13.77 -6.10
CA ASP A 29 6.15 -12.88 -4.94
C ASP A 29 4.81 -13.08 -4.20
N PHE A 30 3.73 -13.27 -4.97
CA PHE A 30 2.41 -13.59 -4.44
C PHE A 30 2.38 -14.98 -3.80
N ASN A 31 3.04 -15.97 -4.41
CA ASN A 31 3.11 -17.32 -3.86
C ASN A 31 3.90 -17.37 -2.54
N GLN A 32 4.98 -16.59 -2.42
CA GLN A 32 5.73 -16.46 -1.17
C GLN A 32 4.83 -15.95 -0.04
N VAL A 33 4.07 -14.88 -0.30
CA VAL A 33 3.14 -14.34 0.70
C VAL A 33 2.01 -15.32 1.05
N LYS A 34 1.45 -16.03 0.06
CA LYS A 34 0.45 -17.10 0.30
C LYS A 34 1.00 -18.23 1.16
N SER A 35 2.30 -18.55 1.02
CA SER A 35 2.96 -19.63 1.76
C SER A 35 3.18 -19.32 3.25
N PHE A 36 3.01 -18.06 3.68
CA PHE A 36 3.16 -17.71 5.08
C PHE A 36 2.10 -18.37 5.95
N ALA A 37 2.54 -19.34 6.75
CA ALA A 37 1.76 -19.95 7.82
C ALA A 37 1.49 -18.93 8.94
N LYS A 38 2.53 -18.20 9.37
CA LYS A 38 2.46 -17.13 10.36
C LYS A 38 3.11 -15.86 9.79
N PRO A 39 2.33 -14.95 9.19
CA PRO A 39 2.89 -13.75 8.58
C PRO A 39 3.50 -12.83 9.66
N PRO A 40 4.61 -12.15 9.36
CA PRO A 40 5.14 -11.10 10.22
C PRO A 40 4.11 -9.98 10.38
N LEU A 41 4.11 -9.35 11.57
CA LEU A 41 3.22 -8.24 11.88
C LEU A 41 3.35 -7.08 10.87
N ALA A 42 4.56 -6.83 10.35
CA ALA A 42 4.80 -5.83 9.31
C ALA A 42 4.02 -6.14 8.01
N CYS A 43 4.00 -7.40 7.57
CA CYS A 43 3.28 -7.73 6.35
C CYS A 43 1.76 -7.73 6.58
N LEU A 44 1.27 -8.21 7.74
CA LEU A 44 -0.14 -8.08 8.14
C LEU A 44 -0.62 -6.62 8.05
N SER A 45 0.20 -5.73 8.58
CA SER A 45 -0.09 -4.30 8.66
C SER A 45 -0.17 -3.63 7.30
N ILE A 46 0.74 -3.99 6.38
CA ILE A 46 0.71 -3.48 5.00
C ILE A 46 -0.53 -3.99 4.26
N PHE A 47 -0.86 -5.26 4.41
CA PHE A 47 -2.05 -5.83 3.77
C PHE A 47 -3.35 -5.26 4.35
N GLU A 48 -3.45 -5.10 5.67
CA GLU A 48 -4.56 -4.41 6.32
C GLU A 48 -4.72 -3.00 5.75
N CYS A 49 -3.62 -2.24 5.59
CA CYS A 49 -3.66 -0.90 5.02
C CYS A 49 -4.19 -0.90 3.58
N VAL A 50 -3.69 -1.80 2.73
CA VAL A 50 -4.16 -1.97 1.35
C VAL A 50 -5.65 -2.33 1.33
N GLY A 51 -6.05 -3.25 2.18
CA GLY A 51 -7.42 -3.69 2.32
C GLY A 51 -8.36 -2.55 2.72
N ILE A 52 -7.99 -1.75 3.73
CA ILE A 52 -8.77 -0.59 4.17
C ILE A 52 -8.94 0.44 3.05
N LEU A 53 -7.95 0.60 2.16
CA LEU A 53 -8.09 1.49 1.02
C LEU A 53 -9.02 0.90 -0.05
N LEU A 54 -8.90 -0.39 -0.34
CA LEU A 54 -9.70 -1.06 -1.37
C LEU A 54 -11.17 -1.26 -0.95
N GLU A 55 -11.40 -1.55 0.33
CA GLU A 55 -12.72 -1.79 0.90
C GLU A 55 -12.87 -1.00 2.21
N PRO A 56 -13.11 0.33 2.13
CA PRO A 56 -13.27 1.18 3.31
C PRO A 56 -14.47 0.81 4.18
N SER A 57 -15.44 0.08 3.63
CA SER A 57 -16.59 -0.45 4.39
C SER A 57 -16.20 -1.50 5.42
N LYS A 58 -15.01 -2.09 5.31
CA LYS A 58 -14.54 -3.15 6.20
C LYS A 58 -13.71 -2.59 7.34
N GLN A 59 -14.27 -2.65 8.55
CA GLN A 59 -13.64 -2.08 9.75
C GLN A 59 -12.47 -2.91 10.28
N THR A 60 -12.50 -4.23 10.08
CA THR A 60 -11.50 -5.19 10.56
C THR A 60 -10.96 -6.02 9.40
N TRP A 61 -9.65 -5.97 9.21
CA TRP A 61 -8.93 -6.78 8.24
C TRP A 61 -8.12 -7.85 8.97
N GLU A 62 -8.37 -9.10 8.63
CA GLU A 62 -7.64 -10.24 9.16
C GLU A 62 -6.81 -10.87 8.06
N TRP A 63 -5.74 -11.58 8.45
CA TRP A 63 -4.87 -12.28 7.50
C TRP A 63 -5.62 -13.21 6.54
N THR A 64 -6.73 -13.80 7.00
CA THR A 64 -7.59 -14.66 6.21
C THR A 64 -8.19 -13.91 5.01
N ASP A 65 -8.52 -12.63 5.17
CA ASP A 65 -9.05 -11.79 4.11
C ASP A 65 -7.95 -11.27 3.19
N ASP A 66 -6.79 -10.92 3.74
CA ASP A 66 -5.61 -10.60 2.93
C ASP A 66 -5.23 -11.79 2.04
N LYS A 67 -5.25 -13.01 2.58
CA LYS A 67 -5.04 -14.24 1.82
C LYS A 67 -6.05 -14.40 0.69
N LYS A 68 -7.34 -14.13 0.94
CA LYS A 68 -8.36 -14.15 -0.12
C LYS A 68 -8.07 -13.09 -1.18
N LEU A 69 -7.67 -11.89 -0.77
CA LEU A 69 -7.32 -10.79 -1.65
C LEU A 69 -6.11 -11.14 -2.52
N ILE A 70 -5.11 -11.84 -2.00
CA ILE A 70 -3.94 -12.33 -2.76
C ILE A 70 -4.33 -13.55 -3.61
N ALA A 71 -5.32 -14.34 -3.16
CA ALA A 71 -5.82 -15.53 -3.87
C ALA A 71 -6.53 -15.21 -5.19
N VAL A 72 -7.10 -14.00 -5.35
CA VAL A 72 -7.70 -13.55 -6.63
C VAL A 72 -6.71 -13.54 -7.80
N GLY A 73 -5.40 -13.58 -7.51
CA GLY A 73 -4.32 -13.61 -8.49
C GLY A 73 -3.65 -12.25 -8.68
N HIS A 74 -2.37 -12.27 -9.07
CA HIS A 74 -1.55 -11.05 -9.16
C HIS A 74 -2.16 -9.99 -10.07
N ASN A 75 -2.62 -10.39 -11.27
CA ASN A 75 -3.24 -9.49 -12.24
C ASN A 75 -4.47 -8.77 -11.67
N GLN A 76 -5.38 -9.50 -11.03
CA GLN A 76 -6.58 -8.89 -10.44
C GLN A 76 -6.24 -8.02 -9.23
N PHE A 77 -5.30 -8.46 -8.40
CA PHE A 77 -4.86 -7.70 -7.24
C PHE A 77 -4.27 -6.34 -7.66
N LEU A 78 -3.32 -6.36 -8.60
CA LEU A 78 -2.71 -5.14 -9.14
C LEU A 78 -3.75 -4.23 -9.80
N LYS A 79 -4.69 -4.82 -10.57
CA LYS A 79 -5.78 -4.05 -11.17
C LYS A 79 -6.57 -3.29 -10.11
N ARG A 80 -6.93 -3.92 -8.99
CA ARG A 80 -7.64 -3.25 -7.89
C ARG A 80 -6.84 -2.10 -7.28
N LEU A 81 -5.51 -2.25 -7.14
CA LEU A 81 -4.66 -1.15 -6.65
C LEU A 81 -4.65 0.04 -7.61
N PHE A 82 -4.58 -0.21 -8.91
CA PHE A 82 -4.59 0.86 -9.91
C PHE A 82 -5.95 1.52 -10.08
N ASP A 83 -7.03 0.74 -9.91
CA ASP A 83 -8.43 1.20 -9.95
C ASP A 83 -8.84 1.98 -8.70
N LEU A 84 -8.01 1.96 -7.66
CA LEU A 84 -8.26 2.63 -6.39
C LEU A 84 -8.39 4.14 -6.57
N ASP A 85 -9.50 4.68 -6.10
CA ASP A 85 -9.79 6.10 -6.15
C ASP A 85 -9.03 6.85 -5.06
N LYS A 86 -7.88 7.41 -5.47
CA LYS A 86 -6.92 8.10 -4.59
C LYS A 86 -7.44 9.48 -4.15
N ASP A 87 -8.38 10.07 -4.89
CA ASP A 87 -8.97 11.38 -4.60
C ASP A 87 -10.02 11.31 -3.49
N HIS A 88 -10.64 10.14 -3.28
CA HIS A 88 -11.68 9.92 -2.28
C HIS A 88 -11.18 9.27 -0.97
N ILE A 89 -9.86 9.24 -0.73
CA ILE A 89 -9.31 8.65 0.49
C ILE A 89 -9.58 9.57 1.68
N ASN A 90 -10.28 9.06 2.69
CA ASN A 90 -10.62 9.82 3.89
C ASN A 90 -9.41 10.05 4.78
N GLN A 91 -9.37 11.22 5.43
CA GLN A 91 -8.30 11.58 6.37
C GLN A 91 -8.14 10.60 7.53
N LYS A 92 -9.24 9.99 8.00
CA LYS A 92 -9.22 8.91 9.00
C LYS A 92 -8.43 7.68 8.52
N GLN A 93 -8.57 7.30 7.25
CA GLN A 93 -7.81 6.21 6.66
C GLN A 93 -6.33 6.61 6.61
N ILE A 94 -6.01 7.81 6.11
CA ILE A 94 -4.64 8.32 6.03
C ILE A 94 -3.94 8.25 7.39
N THR A 95 -4.58 8.75 8.46
CA THR A 95 -4.02 8.72 9.81
C THR A 95 -3.82 7.29 10.32
N LYS A 96 -4.79 6.40 10.09
CA LYS A 96 -4.68 4.98 10.49
C LYS A 96 -3.53 4.29 9.75
N LEU A 97 -3.46 4.45 8.43
CA LEU A 97 -2.40 3.91 7.60
C LEU A 97 -1.02 4.44 8.03
N ASN A 98 -0.90 5.74 8.25
CA ASN A 98 0.36 6.34 8.66
C ASN A 98 0.80 5.80 10.03
N SER A 99 -0.11 5.74 11.01
CA SER A 99 0.18 5.15 12.32
C SER A 99 0.64 3.68 12.22
N ILE A 100 0.03 2.90 11.34
CA ILE A 100 0.41 1.51 11.10
C ILE A 100 1.81 1.45 10.46
N LEU A 101 2.06 2.21 9.38
CA LEU A 101 3.34 2.21 8.67
C LEU A 101 4.50 2.79 9.50
N ASP A 102 4.20 3.71 10.41
CA ASP A 102 5.16 4.31 11.35
C ASP A 102 5.49 3.33 12.49
N GLN A 103 4.49 2.63 13.04
CA GLN A 103 4.68 1.64 14.11
C GLN A 103 5.58 0.47 13.68
N TYR A 104 5.49 0.04 12.42
CA TYR A 104 6.37 -1.01 11.89
C TYR A 104 7.68 -0.48 11.32
N GLU A 105 7.89 0.84 11.45
CA GLU A 105 9.02 1.64 10.99
C GLU A 105 9.67 1.00 9.78
N CYS A 106 8.85 0.66 8.77
CA CYS A 106 9.13 -0.31 7.70
C CYS A 106 10.64 -0.49 7.46
N GLN A 107 11.33 -1.31 8.27
CA GLN A 107 12.79 -1.35 8.15
C GLN A 107 13.01 -1.93 6.76
N PRO A 108 13.52 -1.15 5.80
CA PRO A 108 13.48 -1.56 4.40
C PRO A 108 14.27 -2.86 4.19
N LYS A 109 15.22 -3.14 5.10
CA LYS A 109 15.95 -4.40 5.21
C LYS A 109 15.05 -5.57 5.62
N GLU A 110 14.27 -5.44 6.69
CA GLU A 110 13.37 -6.50 7.19
C GLU A 110 12.27 -6.81 6.16
N LEU A 111 11.61 -5.78 5.61
CA LEU A 111 10.53 -5.96 4.64
C LEU A 111 11.01 -6.62 3.34
N LYS A 112 12.17 -6.20 2.82
CA LYS A 112 12.76 -6.82 1.65
C LYS A 112 13.16 -8.28 1.91
N ASN A 113 13.59 -8.60 3.13
CA ASN A 113 13.85 -9.99 3.54
C ASN A 113 12.57 -10.81 3.68
N ILE A 114 11.48 -10.21 4.14
CA ILE A 114 10.18 -10.89 4.29
C ILE A 114 9.62 -11.21 2.91
N SER A 115 9.39 -10.20 2.08
CA SER A 115 8.87 -10.37 0.72
C SER A 115 8.98 -9.07 -0.08
N GLN A 116 9.39 -9.21 -1.34
CA GLN A 116 9.38 -8.13 -2.31
C GLN A 116 7.97 -7.53 -2.47
N LEU A 117 6.91 -8.35 -2.41
CA LEU A 117 5.52 -7.87 -2.46
C LEU A 117 5.20 -6.93 -1.28
N CYS A 118 5.49 -7.33 -0.03
CA CYS A 118 5.22 -6.48 1.12
C CYS A 118 6.06 -5.19 1.04
N PHE A 119 7.32 -5.25 0.59
CA PHE A 119 8.19 -4.09 0.40
C PHE A 119 7.61 -3.09 -0.63
N THR A 120 7.25 -3.57 -1.82
CA THR A 120 6.69 -2.74 -2.88
C THR A 120 5.35 -2.12 -2.47
N LEU A 121 4.47 -2.90 -1.82
CA LEU A 121 3.20 -2.39 -1.31
C LEU A 121 3.39 -1.30 -0.25
N GLY A 122 4.34 -1.48 0.66
CA GLY A 122 4.67 -0.46 1.66
C GLY A 122 5.14 0.86 1.01
N LYS A 123 5.95 0.77 -0.05
CA LYS A 123 6.37 1.95 -0.82
C LYS A 123 5.18 2.64 -1.50
N TRP A 124 4.29 1.87 -2.11
CA TRP A 124 3.07 2.37 -2.76
C TRP A 124 2.13 3.06 -1.78
N LEU A 125 1.87 2.46 -0.62
CA LEU A 125 1.04 3.06 0.43
C LEU A 125 1.61 4.41 0.88
N ARG A 126 2.93 4.50 1.12
CA ARG A 126 3.59 5.77 1.48
C ARG A 126 3.44 6.82 0.39
N ALA A 127 3.57 6.42 -0.88
CA ALA A 127 3.38 7.33 -2.00
C ALA A 127 1.94 7.87 -2.09
N ILE A 128 0.94 7.02 -1.87
CA ILE A 128 -0.47 7.44 -1.76
C ILE A 128 -0.68 8.40 -0.59
N LEU A 129 -0.17 8.09 0.60
CA LEU A 129 -0.30 8.97 1.77
C LEU A 129 0.33 10.34 1.52
N LEU A 130 1.49 10.37 0.85
CA LEU A 130 2.12 11.63 0.46
C LEU A 130 1.23 12.38 -0.53
N TYR A 131 0.76 11.72 -1.59
CA TYR A 131 -0.10 12.32 -2.61
C TYR A 131 -1.39 12.89 -2.04
N THR A 132 -2.16 12.08 -1.32
CA THR A 132 -3.43 12.48 -0.66
C THR A 132 -3.22 13.63 0.31
N LYS A 133 -2.12 13.64 1.08
CA LYS A 133 -1.77 14.74 1.97
C LYS A 133 -1.51 16.04 1.22
N GLN A 134 -0.76 15.98 0.10
CA GLN A 134 -0.51 17.18 -0.72
C GLN A 134 -1.78 17.66 -1.45
N GLN A 135 -2.62 16.73 -1.91
CA GLN A 135 -3.87 17.02 -2.60
C GLN A 135 -4.89 17.68 -1.66
N GLN A 136 -5.04 17.19 -0.41
CA GLN A 136 -5.88 17.83 0.61
C GLN A 136 -5.38 19.20 1.07
N GLN A 137 -4.08 19.49 0.98
CA GLN A 137 -3.54 20.83 1.28
C GLN A 137 -3.85 21.87 0.19
N THR A 138 -4.35 21.43 -0.97
CA THR A 138 -4.63 22.28 -2.14
C THR A 138 -6.12 22.67 -2.24
N GLN A 139 -7.00 22.01 -1.47
CA GLN A 139 -8.42 22.38 -1.30
C GLN A 139 -8.60 23.31 -0.09
#